data_AF-A0A9W6SXC6-F1
#
_entry.id   AF-A0A9W6SXC6-F1
#
_cell.length_a   1.000
_cell.length_b   1.000
_cell.length_c   1.000
_cell.angle_alpha   90.00
_cell.angle_beta   90.00
_cell.angle_gamma   90.00
#
_symmetry.space_group_name_H-M   'P 1'
#
loop_
_entity.id
_entity.type
_entity.pdbx_description
1 polymer ?
#
loop_
_entity_poly.entity_id
_entity_poly.type
_entity_poly.pdbx_seq_one_letter_code
_entity_poly.pdbx_strand_id
1 'polypeptide(L)'
;MVSNIAKTANLASSVLKSSVAQSLKINHPLSQSSVRSAGTAAGATTITVRDALNKAMEEELDRDPDVFLMGEEVAQYNGAYKISRGLLDKFGPHRIVDTPITEMGFTGLCVGAALSGLKPVCEFMTINFAMQSIDQIINSAAKTFYMSGGKQPCNITFRGPNGAAAGVAAQHSQDYSAWLLLETQTQLCS
;
A
#
# COMPACT_ATOMS: atom_id res chain seq x y z
N MET A 1 22.13 -68.83 6.66
CA MET A 1 22.37 -67.70 5.75
C MET A 1 21.23 -66.65 5.71
N VAL A 2 20.11 -66.82 6.43
CA VAL A 2 18.94 -65.93 6.34
C VAL A 2 18.87 -64.87 7.47
N SER A 3 19.62 -65.04 8.58
CA SER A 3 19.51 -64.11 9.73
C SER A 3 20.30 -62.80 9.59
N ASN A 4 21.27 -62.71 8.67
CA ASN A 4 22.07 -61.50 8.49
C ASN A 4 21.45 -60.51 7.50
N ILE A 5 20.60 -60.98 6.57
CA ILE A 5 19.86 -60.14 5.62
C ILE A 5 18.72 -59.37 6.32
N ALA A 6 18.04 -60.02 7.28
CA ALA A 6 17.00 -59.37 8.07
C ALA A 6 17.54 -58.27 9.00
N LYS A 7 18.77 -58.42 9.50
CA LYS A 7 19.42 -57.42 10.36
C LYS A 7 19.88 -56.18 9.58
N THR A 8 20.43 -56.35 8.37
CA THR A 8 20.77 -55.21 7.49
C THR A 8 19.55 -54.49 6.93
N ALA A 9 18.46 -55.20 6.62
CA ALA A 9 17.21 -54.58 6.17
C ALA A 9 16.56 -53.69 7.26
N ASN A 10 16.58 -54.15 8.51
CA ASN A 10 16.05 -53.37 9.64
C ASN A 10 16.92 -52.15 9.98
N LEU A 11 18.25 -52.26 9.84
CA LEU A 11 19.17 -51.14 10.05
C LEU A 11 19.05 -50.08 8.95
N ALA A 12 18.87 -50.50 7.69
CA ALA A 12 18.63 -49.58 6.56
C ALA A 12 17.29 -48.84 6.71
N SER A 13 16.24 -49.52 7.19
CA SER A 13 14.94 -48.90 7.47
C SER A 13 15.00 -47.88 8.62
N SER A 14 15.78 -48.16 9.68
CA SER A 14 15.90 -47.23 10.81
C SER A 14 16.69 -45.97 10.44
N VAL A 15 17.73 -46.08 9.60
CA VAL A 15 18.54 -44.95 9.13
C VAL A 15 17.78 -44.10 8.09
N LEU A 16 16.97 -44.72 7.22
CA LEU A 16 16.09 -44.00 6.31
C LEU A 16 14.95 -43.29 7.06
N LYS A 17 14.36 -43.91 8.09
CA LYS A 17 13.33 -43.29 8.93
C LYS A 17 13.87 -42.12 9.75
N SER A 18 15.12 -42.18 10.23
CA SER A 18 15.73 -41.06 10.96
C SER A 18 16.11 -39.89 10.03
N SER A 19 16.58 -40.18 8.81
CA SER A 19 16.95 -39.15 7.81
C SER A 19 15.73 -38.40 7.26
N VAL A 20 14.64 -39.11 6.92
CA VAL A 20 13.42 -38.50 6.39
C VAL A 20 12.64 -37.73 7.46
N ALA A 21 12.65 -38.20 8.72
CA ALA A 21 12.00 -37.49 9.83
C ALA A 21 12.74 -36.20 10.23
N GLN A 22 14.04 -36.08 9.93
CA GLN A 22 14.85 -34.92 10.29
C GLN A 22 14.82 -33.82 9.22
N SER A 23 14.44 -34.13 7.98
CA SER A 23 14.38 -33.17 6.86
C SER A 23 13.06 -32.39 6.74
N LEU A 24 12.05 -32.66 7.57
CA LEU A 24 10.74 -31.97 7.53
C LEU A 24 10.50 -31.00 8.70
N LYS A 25 11.50 -30.77 9.55
CA LYS A 25 11.46 -29.70 10.57
C LYS A 25 12.29 -28.50 10.14
N ILE A 26 11.96 -27.92 9.00
CA ILE A 26 12.35 -26.54 8.71
C ILE A 26 11.31 -25.66 9.41
N ASN A 27 11.56 -25.32 10.67
CA ASN A 27 10.88 -24.22 11.34
C ASN A 27 11.36 -22.92 10.68
N HIS A 28 10.84 -22.61 9.49
CA HIS A 28 10.77 -21.22 9.09
C HIS A 28 9.74 -20.57 10.02
N PRO A 29 10.07 -19.53 10.79
CA PRO A 29 9.02 -18.75 11.40
C PRO A 29 8.18 -18.20 10.25
N LEU A 30 7.01 -18.79 10.03
CA LEU A 30 5.94 -18.10 9.35
C LEU A 30 5.66 -16.91 10.27
N SER A 31 6.19 -15.75 9.89
CA SER A 31 5.81 -14.46 10.45
C SER A 31 4.28 -14.50 10.55
N GLN A 32 3.75 -14.60 11.77
CA GLN A 32 2.32 -14.52 12.01
C GLN A 32 1.87 -13.26 11.31
N SER A 33 1.14 -13.41 10.21
CA SER A 33 0.39 -12.33 9.61
C SER A 33 -0.57 -11.89 10.69
N SER A 34 -0.18 -10.84 11.43
CA SER A 34 -0.99 -10.21 12.45
C SER A 34 -2.31 -9.85 11.79
N VAL A 35 -3.34 -10.65 12.04
CA VAL A 35 -4.70 -10.31 11.66
C VAL A 35 -4.99 -9.01 12.40
N ARG A 36 -4.95 -7.88 11.69
CA ARG A 36 -5.25 -6.58 12.25
C ARG A 36 -6.73 -6.63 12.66
N SER A 37 -7.00 -6.85 13.94
CA SER A 37 -8.35 -6.71 14.49
C SER A 37 -8.65 -5.22 14.57
N ALA A 38 -9.25 -4.67 13.50
CA ALA A 38 -9.67 -3.27 13.43
C ALA A 38 -11.04 -3.06 14.09
N GLY A 39 -11.23 -3.61 15.30
CA GLY A 39 -12.44 -3.43 16.09
C GLY A 39 -12.09 -2.92 17.46
N THR A 40 -12.18 -1.60 17.68
CA THR A 40 -12.15 -1.06 19.04
C THR A 40 -13.38 -1.55 19.81
N ALA A 41 -13.21 -1.84 21.10
CA ALA A 41 -14.31 -2.23 22.00
C ALA A 41 -15.30 -1.07 22.29
N ALA A 42 -15.05 0.11 21.72
CA ALA A 42 -15.95 1.26 21.78
C ALA A 42 -17.02 1.12 20.70
N GLY A 43 -18.29 1.37 21.06
CA GLY A 43 -19.43 1.24 20.15
C GLY A 43 -19.25 2.03 18.85
N ALA A 44 -19.92 1.56 17.79
CA ALA A 44 -19.86 2.18 16.46
C ALA A 44 -20.17 3.69 16.54
N THR A 45 -19.17 4.50 16.20
CA THR A 45 -19.31 5.97 16.20
C THR A 45 -19.73 6.42 14.80
N THR A 46 -20.83 7.15 14.70
CA THR A 46 -21.27 7.74 13.42
C THR A 46 -20.37 8.91 13.07
N ILE A 47 -19.62 8.77 11.98
CA ILE A 47 -18.75 9.82 11.41
C ILE A 47 -18.98 9.91 9.91
N THR A 48 -18.70 11.06 9.31
CA THR A 48 -18.74 11.18 7.85
C THR A 48 -17.54 10.46 7.23
N VAL A 49 -17.65 10.00 5.98
CA VAL A 49 -16.51 9.37 5.26
C VAL A 49 -15.31 10.31 5.19
N ARG A 50 -15.55 11.62 5.02
CA ARG A 50 -14.50 12.64 5.07
C ARG A 50 -13.75 12.63 6.39
N ASP A 51 -14.47 12.63 7.50
CA ASP A 51 -13.85 12.64 8.83
C ASP A 51 -13.17 11.30 9.14
N ALA A 52 -13.69 10.19 8.63
CA ALA A 52 -13.07 8.88 8.73
C ALA A 52 -11.72 8.85 8.01
N LEU A 53 -11.65 9.37 6.77
CA LEU A 53 -10.41 9.46 6.01
C LEU A 53 -9.41 10.42 6.66
N ASN A 54 -9.86 11.55 7.19
CA ASN A 54 -9.02 12.49 7.91
C ASN A 54 -8.40 11.84 9.15
N LYS A 55 -9.20 11.16 9.98
CA LYS A 55 -8.74 10.43 11.17
C LYS A 55 -7.76 9.32 10.82
N ALA A 56 -8.05 8.53 9.79
CA ALA A 56 -7.14 7.46 9.35
C ALA A 56 -5.78 8.02 8.93
N MET A 57 -5.75 9.15 8.21
CA MET A 57 -4.49 9.81 7.86
C MET A 57 -3.79 10.40 9.07
N GLU A 58 -4.53 11.05 9.98
CA GLU A 58 -3.98 11.62 11.20
C GLU A 58 -3.32 10.54 12.07
N GLU A 59 -3.97 9.39 12.22
CA GLU A 59 -3.46 8.22 12.97
C GLU A 59 -2.16 7.68 12.34
N GLU A 60 -2.10 7.51 11.01
CA GLU A 60 -0.89 7.00 10.36
C GLU A 60 0.24 8.05 10.32
N LEU A 61 -0.07 9.35 10.18
CA LEU A 61 0.92 10.43 10.25
C LEU A 61 1.55 10.56 11.65
N ASP A 62 0.76 10.30 12.69
CA ASP A 62 1.22 10.29 14.09
C ASP A 62 2.02 9.01 14.39
N ARG A 63 1.58 7.86 13.87
CA ARG A 63 2.19 6.55 14.10
C ARG A 63 3.54 6.38 13.40
N ASP A 64 3.70 6.93 12.20
CA ASP A 64 4.84 6.65 11.35
C ASP A 64 5.46 7.95 10.80
N PRO A 65 6.72 8.29 11.17
CA PRO A 65 7.37 9.52 10.72
C PRO A 65 7.68 9.53 9.22
N ASP A 66 7.74 8.37 8.57
CA ASP A 66 8.07 8.24 7.14
C ASP A 66 6.85 8.51 6.23
N VAL A 67 5.65 8.60 6.81
CA VAL A 67 4.40 8.88 6.07
C VAL A 67 4.30 10.38 5.82
N PHE A 68 3.97 10.81 4.61
CA PHE A 68 3.70 12.23 4.35
C PHE A 68 2.64 12.37 3.27
N LEU A 69 1.90 13.48 3.28
CA LEU A 69 0.87 13.79 2.29
C LEU A 69 1.42 14.80 1.28
N MET A 70 1.27 14.49 0.00
CA MET A 70 1.66 15.36 -1.11
C MET A 70 0.55 15.39 -2.16
N GLY A 71 0.20 16.58 -2.63
CA GLY A 71 -0.81 16.75 -3.67
C GLY A 71 -1.20 18.21 -3.87
N GLU A 72 -2.15 18.42 -4.78
CA GLU A 72 -2.66 19.76 -5.07
C GLU A 72 -3.62 20.22 -3.97
N GLU A 73 -3.38 21.42 -3.44
CA GLU A 73 -4.24 22.09 -2.46
C GLU A 73 -4.46 21.29 -1.15
N VAL A 74 -3.57 20.34 -0.82
CA VAL A 74 -3.69 19.48 0.37
C VAL A 74 -3.32 20.19 1.67
N ALA A 75 -2.46 21.21 1.62
CA ALA A 75 -1.89 21.87 2.80
C ALA A 75 -2.64 23.17 3.13
N GLN A 76 -2.33 24.28 2.45
CA GLN A 76 -2.86 25.61 2.82
C GLN A 76 -4.37 25.73 2.61
N TYR A 77 -4.89 25.04 1.60
CA TYR A 77 -6.32 25.04 1.30
C TYR A 77 -7.12 24.03 2.14
N ASN A 78 -6.47 23.27 3.04
CA ASN A 78 -7.08 22.19 3.81
C ASN A 78 -7.72 21.08 2.95
N GLY A 79 -7.23 20.86 1.73
CA GLY A 79 -7.77 19.90 0.77
C GLY A 79 -8.98 20.42 -0.01
N ALA A 80 -9.05 20.07 -1.30
CA ALA A 80 -10.18 20.41 -2.18
C ALA A 80 -11.53 19.94 -1.60
N TYR A 81 -11.57 18.72 -1.05
CA TYR A 81 -12.76 18.12 -0.43
C TYR A 81 -12.77 18.18 1.10
N LYS A 82 -11.84 18.95 1.70
CA LYS A 82 -11.67 19.09 3.16
C LYS A 82 -11.28 17.82 3.90
N ILE A 83 -10.67 16.85 3.21
CA ILE A 83 -10.21 15.58 3.80
C ILE A 83 -8.89 15.77 4.59
N SER A 84 -8.03 16.72 4.21
CA SER A 84 -6.74 16.99 4.88
C SER A 84 -6.79 18.17 5.88
N ARG A 85 -7.98 18.56 6.33
CA ARG A 85 -8.18 19.72 7.21
C ARG A 85 -7.38 19.56 8.52
N GLY A 86 -6.67 20.62 8.91
CA GLY A 86 -5.93 20.70 10.19
C GLY A 86 -4.65 19.87 10.25
N LEU A 87 -4.33 19.09 9.21
CA LEU A 87 -3.11 18.26 9.20
C LEU A 87 -1.85 19.12 9.06
N LEU A 88 -1.90 20.20 8.28
CA LEU A 88 -0.77 21.11 8.12
C LEU A 88 -0.41 21.77 9.47
N ASP A 89 -1.42 22.23 10.21
CA ASP A 89 -1.21 22.88 11.51
C ASP A 89 -0.62 21.90 12.55
N LYS A 90 -0.99 20.61 12.47
CA LYS A 90 -0.54 19.58 13.41
C LYS A 90 0.85 19.03 13.08
N PHE A 91 1.13 18.73 11.81
CA PHE A 91 2.34 18.01 11.39
C PHE A 91 3.37 18.88 10.64
N GLY A 92 2.98 20.10 10.25
CA GLY A 92 3.86 21.07 9.60
C GLY A 92 4.11 20.80 8.11
N PRO A 93 4.80 21.76 7.45
CA PRO A 93 4.98 21.78 5.99
C PRO A 93 5.93 20.69 5.48
N HIS A 94 6.68 20.02 6.35
CA HIS A 94 7.53 18.89 5.95
C HIS A 94 6.75 17.59 5.75
N ARG A 95 5.57 17.49 6.37
CA ARG A 95 4.72 16.28 6.32
C ARG A 95 3.51 16.47 5.42
N ILE A 96 3.05 17.71 5.23
CA ILE A 96 1.92 18.05 4.37
C ILE A 96 2.39 19.07 3.33
N VAL A 97 2.53 18.63 2.08
CA VAL A 97 3.21 19.39 1.02
C VAL A 97 2.24 19.71 -0.11
N ASP A 98 2.01 21.00 -0.36
CA ASP A 98 1.31 21.48 -1.56
C ASP A 98 2.19 21.37 -2.79
N THR A 99 1.62 20.91 -3.90
CA THR A 99 2.31 20.77 -5.19
C THR A 99 1.75 21.71 -6.25
N PRO A 100 2.56 22.10 -7.25
CA PRO A 100 2.04 22.68 -8.48
C PRO A 100 1.12 21.70 -9.22
N ILE A 101 0.29 22.22 -10.13
CA ILE A 101 -0.60 21.44 -11.02
C ILE A 101 0.27 20.72 -12.06
N THR A 102 0.86 19.60 -11.66
CA THR A 102 1.76 18.80 -12.48
C THR A 102 1.75 17.37 -11.96
N GLU A 103 0.70 16.63 -12.29
CA GLU A 103 0.41 15.28 -11.82
C GLU A 103 1.59 14.34 -12.04
N MET A 104 2.18 14.37 -13.24
CA MET A 104 3.36 13.56 -13.56
C MET A 104 4.55 13.87 -12.65
N GLY A 105 4.75 15.15 -12.33
CA GLY A 105 5.89 15.65 -11.56
C GLY A 105 5.82 15.19 -10.11
N PHE A 106 4.73 15.52 -9.40
CA PHE A 106 4.61 15.13 -8.00
C PHE A 106 4.44 13.62 -7.82
N THR A 107 3.80 12.93 -8.77
CA THR A 107 3.72 11.47 -8.73
C THR A 107 5.10 10.85 -8.85
N GLY A 108 5.94 11.32 -9.79
CA GLY A 108 7.32 10.86 -9.90
C GLY A 108 8.16 11.13 -8.65
N LEU A 109 7.98 12.28 -8.00
CA LEU A 109 8.62 12.59 -6.73
C LEU A 109 8.16 11.63 -5.61
N CYS A 110 6.86 11.36 -5.51
CA CYS A 110 6.34 10.39 -4.54
C CYS A 110 6.88 8.99 -4.81
N VAL A 111 6.94 8.54 -6.07
CA VAL A 111 7.54 7.24 -6.42
C VAL A 111 9.02 7.20 -6.01
N GLY A 112 9.80 8.23 -6.35
CA GLY A 112 11.20 8.32 -5.93
C GLY A 112 11.38 8.31 -4.40
N ALA A 113 10.50 9.00 -3.68
CA ALA A 113 10.49 8.99 -2.21
C ALA A 113 10.15 7.61 -1.64
N ALA A 114 9.17 6.92 -2.23
CA ALA A 114 8.78 5.56 -1.84
C ALA A 114 9.91 4.54 -2.07
N LEU A 115 10.60 4.66 -3.20
CA LEU A 115 11.78 3.84 -3.51
C LEU A 115 12.96 4.15 -2.56
N SER A 116 13.03 5.36 -2.02
CA SER A 116 14.02 5.74 -1.01
C SER A 116 13.65 5.28 0.41
N GLY A 117 12.49 4.64 0.59
CA GLY A 117 12.05 4.06 1.86
C GLY A 117 10.95 4.85 2.59
N LEU A 118 10.56 6.02 2.08
CA LEU A 118 9.44 6.79 2.66
C LEU A 118 8.09 6.18 2.27
N LYS A 119 7.00 6.67 2.87
CA LYS A 119 5.63 6.18 2.65
C LYS A 119 4.69 7.31 2.22
N PRO A 120 4.86 7.85 1.01
CA PRO A 120 4.02 8.94 0.53
C PRO A 120 2.56 8.53 0.33
N VAL A 121 1.67 9.41 0.75
CA VAL A 121 0.27 9.47 0.35
C VAL A 121 0.16 10.56 -0.71
N CYS A 122 -0.05 10.14 -1.95
CA CYS A 122 -0.18 11.02 -3.11
C CYS A 122 -1.67 11.27 -3.39
N GLU A 123 -2.12 12.53 -3.27
CA GLU A 123 -3.51 12.92 -3.47
C GLU A 123 -3.70 13.63 -4.82
N PHE A 124 -4.52 13.04 -5.68
CA PHE A 124 -5.03 13.70 -6.90
C PHE A 124 -6.34 14.41 -6.59
N MET A 125 -6.53 15.60 -7.15
CA MET A 125 -7.79 16.34 -7.01
C MET A 125 -8.99 15.51 -7.48
N THR A 126 -8.85 14.81 -8.59
CA THR A 126 -9.73 13.70 -9.00
C THR A 126 -8.90 12.64 -9.72
N ILE A 127 -9.33 11.37 -9.70
CA ILE A 127 -8.60 10.30 -10.40
C ILE A 127 -8.60 10.50 -11.93
N ASN A 128 -9.48 11.33 -12.49
CA ASN A 128 -9.42 11.73 -13.91
C ASN A 128 -8.06 12.34 -14.29
N PHE A 129 -7.47 13.13 -13.39
CA PHE A 129 -6.17 13.76 -13.62
C PHE A 129 -5.00 12.81 -13.37
N ALA A 130 -5.22 11.70 -12.66
CA ALA A 130 -4.20 10.65 -12.53
C ALA A 130 -3.80 10.06 -13.89
N MET A 131 -4.64 10.17 -14.94
CA MET A 131 -4.25 9.79 -16.30
C MET A 131 -2.99 10.51 -16.80
N GLN A 132 -2.74 11.76 -16.38
CA GLN A 132 -1.53 12.49 -16.74
C GLN A 132 -0.26 11.87 -16.13
N SER A 133 -0.39 11.08 -15.07
CA SER A 133 0.72 10.45 -14.33
C SER A 133 0.69 8.93 -14.36
N ILE A 134 -0.15 8.33 -15.20
CA ILE A 134 -0.39 6.89 -15.22
C ILE A 134 0.89 6.08 -15.51
N ASP A 135 1.81 6.66 -16.28
CA ASP A 135 3.12 6.05 -16.54
C ASP A 135 3.92 5.84 -15.24
N GLN A 136 3.93 6.84 -14.34
CA GLN A 136 4.59 6.71 -13.04
C GLN A 136 3.89 5.70 -12.14
N ILE A 137 2.55 5.68 -12.14
CA ILE A 137 1.76 4.73 -11.34
C ILE A 137 2.03 3.29 -11.79
N ILE A 138 2.01 3.03 -13.09
CA ILE A 138 2.08 1.68 -13.63
C ILE A 138 3.53 1.23 -13.83
N ASN A 139 4.30 1.96 -14.62
CA ASN A 139 5.63 1.51 -15.03
C ASN A 139 6.68 1.72 -13.94
N SER A 140 6.58 2.81 -13.17
CA SER A 140 7.58 3.14 -12.15
C SER A 140 7.22 2.63 -10.75
N ALA A 141 5.96 2.67 -10.33
CA ALA A 141 5.56 2.16 -9.01
C ALA A 141 5.21 0.67 -9.04
N ALA A 142 4.16 0.28 -9.77
CA ALA A 142 3.60 -1.07 -9.69
C ALA A 142 4.58 -2.17 -10.12
N LYS A 143 5.34 -1.96 -11.20
CA LYS A 143 6.21 -3.00 -11.78
C LYS A 143 7.58 -3.12 -11.10
N THR A 144 8.05 -2.11 -10.39
CA THR A 144 9.42 -2.05 -9.86
C THR A 144 9.74 -3.19 -8.88
N PHE A 145 8.78 -3.57 -8.03
CA PHE A 145 9.00 -4.68 -7.10
C PHE A 145 9.24 -6.00 -7.83
N TYR A 146 8.44 -6.28 -8.86
CA TYR A 146 8.60 -7.48 -9.69
C TYR A 146 9.89 -7.43 -10.51
N MET A 147 10.16 -6.31 -11.19
CA MET A 147 11.34 -6.14 -12.05
C MET A 147 12.66 -6.20 -11.28
N SER A 148 12.68 -5.75 -10.02
CA SER A 148 13.86 -5.82 -9.16
C SER A 148 14.09 -7.21 -8.55
N GLY A 149 13.22 -8.19 -8.83
CA GLY A 149 13.27 -9.51 -8.21
C GLY A 149 12.96 -9.48 -6.72
N GLY A 150 12.05 -8.60 -6.29
CA GLY A 150 11.65 -8.43 -4.90
C GLY A 150 12.61 -7.62 -4.02
N LYS A 151 13.59 -6.94 -4.63
CA LYS A 151 14.60 -6.16 -3.88
C LYS A 151 14.16 -4.75 -3.54
N GLN A 152 13.37 -4.14 -4.42
CA GLN A 152 13.02 -2.72 -4.33
C GLN A 152 11.50 -2.57 -4.14
N PRO A 153 11.00 -2.47 -2.90
CA PRO A 153 9.60 -2.15 -2.66
C PRO A 153 9.31 -0.68 -3.01
N CYS A 154 8.08 -0.41 -3.43
CA CYS A 154 7.56 0.93 -3.68
C CYS A 154 6.27 1.13 -2.86
N ASN A 155 6.44 1.57 -1.61
CA ASN A 155 5.33 1.74 -0.66
C ASN A 155 4.69 3.12 -0.84
N ILE A 156 3.70 3.22 -1.73
CA ILE A 156 3.00 4.47 -2.05
C ILE A 156 1.49 4.24 -2.03
N THR A 157 0.73 5.23 -1.56
CA THR A 157 -0.74 5.23 -1.64
C THR A 157 -1.20 6.36 -2.54
N PHE A 158 -1.88 6.03 -3.63
CA PHE A 158 -2.55 7.01 -4.50
C PHE A 158 -4.01 7.13 -4.06
N ARG A 159 -4.49 8.35 -3.81
CA ARG A 159 -5.88 8.61 -3.43
C ARG A 159 -6.47 9.79 -4.17
N GLY A 160 -7.80 9.78 -4.29
CA GLY A 160 -8.57 10.84 -4.92
C GLY A 160 -10.01 10.38 -5.12
N PRO A 161 -10.97 11.30 -5.29
CA PRO A 161 -12.33 10.92 -5.66
C PRO A 161 -12.35 10.32 -7.07
N ASN A 162 -13.12 9.24 -7.22
CA ASN A 162 -13.28 8.47 -8.45
C ASN A 162 -14.77 8.27 -8.75
N GLY A 163 -15.13 8.22 -10.04
CA GLY A 163 -16.50 8.03 -10.49
C GLY A 163 -17.29 9.33 -10.66
N ALA A 164 -18.60 9.20 -10.82
CA ALA A 164 -19.48 10.32 -11.17
C ALA A 164 -19.71 11.28 -9.99
N ALA A 165 -19.68 12.58 -10.28
CA ALA A 165 -20.15 13.64 -9.38
C ALA A 165 -21.26 14.49 -10.03
N ALA A 166 -22.02 15.22 -9.21
CA ALA A 166 -23.16 15.99 -9.70
C ALA A 166 -22.72 17.23 -10.50
N GLY A 167 -23.08 17.30 -11.78
CA GLY A 167 -22.92 18.49 -12.62
C GLY A 167 -21.50 18.75 -13.14
N VAL A 168 -20.60 17.77 -13.07
CA VAL A 168 -19.17 17.96 -13.43
C VAL A 168 -18.81 17.53 -14.86
N ALA A 169 -19.82 17.18 -15.67
CA ALA A 169 -19.67 16.80 -17.09
C ALA A 169 -18.71 15.61 -17.32
N ALA A 170 -18.30 15.42 -18.59
CA ALA A 170 -17.64 14.19 -19.06
C ALA A 170 -16.22 13.99 -18.51
N GLN A 171 -15.46 15.07 -18.27
CA GLN A 171 -14.03 14.99 -17.90
C GLN A 171 -13.79 14.79 -16.39
N HIS A 172 -14.84 14.77 -15.57
CA HIS A 172 -14.74 14.62 -14.11
C HIS A 172 -15.62 13.50 -13.56
N SER A 173 -16.15 12.63 -14.42
CA SER A 173 -17.13 11.59 -14.05
C SER A 173 -16.69 10.17 -14.43
N GLN A 174 -15.42 9.97 -14.80
CA GLN A 174 -14.94 8.68 -15.26
C GLN A 174 -14.59 7.79 -14.04
N ASP A 175 -14.87 6.49 -14.17
CA ASP A 175 -14.46 5.48 -13.20
C ASP A 175 -13.25 4.71 -13.73
N TYR A 176 -12.13 4.81 -13.01
CA TYR A 176 -10.85 4.18 -13.38
C TYR A 176 -10.58 2.86 -12.68
N SER A 177 -11.54 2.33 -11.91
CA SER A 177 -11.38 1.08 -11.18
C SER A 177 -10.96 -0.07 -12.10
N ALA A 178 -11.60 -0.18 -13.27
CA ALA A 178 -11.29 -1.22 -14.26
C ALA A 178 -9.88 -1.08 -14.86
N TRP A 179 -9.41 0.16 -15.07
CA TRP A 179 -8.08 0.42 -15.62
C TRP A 179 -6.97 0.04 -14.62
N LEU A 180 -7.16 0.37 -13.35
CA LEU A 180 -6.17 0.12 -12.30
C LEU A 180 -6.16 -1.35 -11.82
N LEU A 181 -7.31 -2.04 -11.83
CA LEU A 181 -7.42 -3.47 -11.48
C LEU A 181 -6.76 -4.40 -12.51
N LEU A 182 -6.59 -3.96 -13.75
CA LEU A 182 -5.95 -4.77 -14.78
C LEU A 182 -4.46 -5.02 -14.50
N GLU A 183 -3.83 -4.18 -13.67
CA GLU A 183 -2.41 -4.30 -13.33
C GLU A 183 -2.23 -5.17 -12.07
N THR A 184 -1.54 -6.29 -12.23
CA THR A 184 -1.46 -7.37 -11.22
C THR A 184 -0.76 -7.02 -9.90
N GLN A 185 -0.07 -5.89 -9.82
CA GLN A 185 0.71 -5.47 -8.65
C GLN A 185 0.12 -4.27 -7.90
N THR A 186 -0.96 -3.68 -8.41
CA THR A 186 -1.65 -2.56 -7.75
C THR A 186 -2.80 -3.10 -6.89
N GLN A 187 -2.87 -2.67 -5.63
CA GLN A 187 -4.01 -2.97 -4.77
C GLN A 187 -5.02 -1.81 -4.86
N LEU A 188 -6.22 -2.08 -5.40
CA LEU A 188 -7.30 -1.11 -5.44
C LEU A 188 -8.26 -1.32 -4.27
N CYS A 189 -8.61 -0.24 -3.59
CA CYS A 189 -9.67 -0.18 -2.58
C CYS A 189 -10.71 0.85 -3.05
N SER A 190 -11.94 0.41 -3.30
CA SER A 190 -13.08 1.22 -3.76
C SER A 190 -14.18 1.30 -2.71
#